data_AF-A0A1E1XN69-F1
#
_entry.id   AF-A0A1E1XN69-F1
#
_cell.length_a   1.000
_cell.length_b   1.000
_cell.length_c   1.000
_cell.angle_alpha   90.00
_cell.angle_beta   90.00
_cell.angle_gamma   90.00
#
_symmetry.space_group_name_H-M   'P 1'
#
loop_
_entity.id
_entity.type
_entity.pdbx_description
1 polymer ?
#
loop_
_entity_poly.entity_id
_entity_poly.type
_entity_poly.pdbx_seq_one_letter_code
_entity_poly.pdbx_strand_id
1 'polypeptide(L)'
;MKLKAIILKKVLLKEILKLSASVQTFAAKCFHSIIIWFAPKHMCFHYSSMVARTYLAALHYNENGTQSQAATKDESKRWVVRYPKAKKAAIVAPVKTNCSYGYIDE
;
A
#
# COMPACT_ATOMS: atom_id res chain seq x y z
N MET A 1 -31.11 22.88 -11.57
CA MET A 1 -31.31 21.55 -12.18
C MET A 1 -30.05 20.91 -12.79
N LYS A 2 -29.12 21.67 -13.40
CA LYS A 2 -27.91 21.10 -14.05
C LYS A 2 -26.97 20.30 -13.12
N LEU A 3 -26.76 20.76 -11.89
CA LEU A 3 -25.85 20.10 -10.93
C LEU A 3 -26.32 18.69 -10.54
N LYS A 4 -27.62 18.51 -10.25
CA LYS A 4 -28.20 17.18 -9.96
C LYS A 4 -27.97 16.20 -11.12
N ALA A 5 -28.13 16.65 -12.36
CA ALA A 5 -27.91 15.82 -13.54
C ALA A 5 -26.43 15.40 -13.70
N ILE A 6 -25.48 16.24 -13.28
CA ILE A 6 -24.04 15.93 -13.31
C ILE A 6 -23.68 14.93 -12.20
N ILE A 7 -24.18 15.15 -10.98
CA ILE A 7 -23.90 14.29 -9.82
C ILE A 7 -24.51 12.89 -10.01
N LEU A 8 -25.71 12.80 -10.58
CA LEU A 8 -26.40 11.52 -10.83
C LEU A 8 -25.94 10.79 -12.09
N LYS A 9 -24.90 11.28 -12.79
CA LYS A 9 -24.33 10.54 -13.93
C LYS A 9 -23.85 9.17 -13.44
N LYS A 10 -24.31 8.12 -14.12
CA LYS A 10 -23.92 6.72 -13.84
C LYS A 10 -22.41 6.51 -13.78
N VAL A 11 -21.64 7.25 -14.59
CA VAL A 11 -20.17 7.19 -14.60
C VAL A 11 -19.61 7.67 -13.26
N LEU A 12 -20.03 8.85 -12.79
CA LEU A 12 -19.54 9.42 -11.53
C LEU A 12 -19.90 8.53 -10.34
N LEU A 13 -21.15 8.04 -10.28
CA LEU A 13 -21.58 7.14 -9.20
C LEU A 13 -20.76 5.85 -9.15
N LYS A 14 -20.42 5.26 -10.32
CA LYS A 14 -19.54 4.09 -10.40
C LYS A 14 -18.10 4.40 -9.96
N GLU A 15 -17.59 5.58 -10.27
CA GLU A 15 -16.25 5.99 -9.86
C GLU A 15 -16.18 6.28 -8.36
N ILE A 16 -17.18 6.95 -7.80
CA ILE A 16 -17.32 7.15 -6.35
C ILE A 16 -17.34 5.80 -5.62
N LEU A 17 -18.08 4.82 -6.15
CA LEU A 17 -18.08 3.47 -5.57
C LEU A 17 -16.69 2.81 -5.60
N LYS A 18 -15.91 3.03 -6.66
CA LYS A 18 -14.52 2.52 -6.76
C LYS A 18 -13.54 3.29 -5.88
N LEU A 19 -13.82 4.56 -5.58
CA LEU A 19 -13.07 5.40 -4.63
C LEU A 19 -13.38 5.05 -3.18
N SER A 20 -14.51 4.38 -2.92
CA SER A 20 -14.87 3.91 -1.58
C SER A 20 -13.78 2.98 -1.03
N ALA A 21 -13.35 3.26 0.20
CA ALA A 21 -12.36 2.45 0.92
C ALA A 21 -12.77 0.98 1.01
N SER A 22 -14.08 0.68 1.07
CA SER A 22 -14.60 -0.69 1.14
C SER A 22 -14.26 -1.56 -0.07
N VAL A 23 -14.05 -0.97 -1.24
CA VAL A 23 -13.70 -1.69 -2.48
C VAL A 23 -12.18 -1.68 -2.71
N GLN A 24 -11.44 -0.82 -2.02
CA GLN A 24 -10.00 -0.66 -2.21
C GLN A 24 -9.20 -1.78 -1.54
N THR A 25 -8.88 -2.83 -2.32
CA THR A 25 -8.10 -3.99 -1.84
C THR A 25 -6.60 -3.73 -1.70
N PHE A 26 -6.09 -2.54 -2.04
CA PHE A 26 -4.66 -2.27 -2.09
C PHE A 26 -3.99 -2.41 -0.72
N ALA A 27 -4.52 -1.74 0.31
CA ALA A 27 -3.97 -1.77 1.66
C ALA A 27 -3.93 -3.20 2.23
N ALA A 28 -5.05 -3.94 2.12
CA ALA A 28 -5.14 -5.33 2.56
C ALA A 28 -4.13 -6.24 1.84
N LYS A 29 -3.93 -6.06 0.53
CA LYS A 29 -2.93 -6.83 -0.24
C LYS A 29 -1.50 -6.49 0.15
N CYS A 30 -1.21 -5.22 0.43
CA CYS A 30 0.10 -4.80 0.94
C CYS A 30 0.38 -5.44 2.30
N PHE A 31 -0.57 -5.37 3.24
CA PHE A 31 -0.43 -5.99 4.55
C PHE A 31 -0.27 -7.52 4.45
N HIS A 32 -1.05 -8.18 3.60
CA HIS A 32 -0.91 -9.62 3.36
C HIS A 32 0.50 -10.01 2.87
N SER A 33 1.10 -9.20 2.00
CA SER A 33 2.47 -9.45 1.50
C SER A 33 3.50 -9.36 2.64
N ILE A 34 3.29 -8.44 3.59
CA ILE A 34 4.14 -8.28 4.78
C ILE A 34 3.98 -9.49 5.72
N ILE A 35 2.76 -9.96 5.95
CA ILE A 35 2.51 -11.18 6.74
C ILE A 35 3.24 -12.37 6.13
N ILE A 36 3.19 -12.56 4.81
CA ILE A 36 3.89 -13.66 4.13
C ILE A 36 5.40 -13.59 4.39
N TRP A 37 5.97 -12.38 4.45
CA TRP A 37 7.40 -12.20 4.70
C TRP A 37 7.80 -12.52 6.15
N PHE A 38 7.03 -12.08 7.14
CA PHE A 38 7.34 -12.28 8.57
C PHE A 38 6.87 -13.65 9.12
N ALA A 39 5.72 -14.14 8.67
CA ALA A 39 5.06 -15.36 9.12
C ALA A 39 4.63 -16.22 7.90
N PRO A 40 5.58 -16.73 7.11
CA PRO A 40 5.26 -17.55 5.95
C PRO A 40 4.56 -18.85 6.34
N LYS A 41 3.48 -19.16 5.63
CA LYS A 41 2.66 -20.38 5.85
C LYS A 41 3.45 -21.69 5.68
N HIS A 42 4.49 -21.68 4.84
CA HIS A 42 5.28 -22.89 4.56
C HIS A 42 6.30 -23.23 5.67
N MET A 43 6.51 -22.33 6.64
CA MET A 43 7.35 -22.60 7.81
C MET A 43 6.47 -22.96 8.99
N CYS A 44 6.81 -24.05 9.68
CA CYS A 44 6.15 -24.42 10.93
C CYS A 44 6.81 -23.65 12.08
N PHE A 45 6.09 -22.71 12.67
CA PHE A 45 6.50 -22.03 13.90
C PHE A 45 5.65 -22.51 15.08
N HIS A 46 6.21 -22.44 16.28
CA HIS A 46 5.41 -22.58 17.49
C HIS A 46 4.36 -21.45 17.55
N TYR A 47 3.22 -21.71 18.20
CA TYR A 47 2.11 -20.77 18.27
C TYR A 47 2.55 -19.38 18.77
N SER A 48 3.29 -19.33 19.87
CA SER A 48 3.81 -18.06 20.42
C SER A 48 4.69 -17.29 19.42
N SER A 49 5.56 -17.99 18.69
CA SER A 49 6.40 -17.38 17.66
C SER A 49 5.59 -16.87 16.47
N MET A 50 4.54 -17.58 16.06
CA MET A 50 3.64 -17.15 14.99
C MET A 50 2.87 -15.88 15.38
N VAL A 51 2.38 -15.83 16.63
CA VAL A 51 1.73 -14.65 17.21
C VAL A 51 2.68 -13.45 17.22
N ALA A 52 3.90 -13.62 17.77
CA ALA A 52 4.91 -12.57 17.81
C ALA A 52 5.27 -12.03 16.41
N ARG A 53 5.46 -12.91 15.43
CA ARG A 53 5.74 -12.54 14.02
C ARG A 53 4.58 -11.78 13.38
N THR A 54 3.34 -12.10 13.74
CA THR A 54 2.17 -11.39 13.22
C THR A 54 2.08 -9.98 13.82
N TYR A 55 2.40 -9.82 15.11
CA TYR A 55 2.52 -8.49 15.71
C TYR A 55 3.64 -7.67 15.08
N LEU A 56 4.81 -8.29 14.83
CA LEU A 56 5.91 -7.63 14.15
C LEU A 56 5.54 -7.16 12.74
N ALA A 57 4.78 -7.98 11.99
CA ALA A 57 4.24 -7.60 10.69
C ALA A 57 3.28 -6.39 10.78
N ALA A 58 2.45 -6.32 11.83
CA ALA A 58 1.56 -5.19 12.07
C ALA A 58 2.33 -3.90 12.40
N LEU A 59 3.34 -3.98 13.29
CA LEU A 59 4.21 -2.85 13.60
C LEU A 59 4.94 -2.36 12.35
N HIS A 60 5.51 -3.28 11.57
CA HIS A 60 6.18 -2.95 10.31
C HIS A 60 5.25 -2.25 9.31
N TYR A 61 4.00 -2.71 9.19
CA TYR A 61 3.03 -2.08 8.31
C TYR A 61 2.60 -0.69 8.80
N ASN A 62 2.43 -0.52 10.11
CA ASN A 62 2.05 0.77 10.69
C ASN A 62 3.15 1.82 10.47
N GLU A 63 4.42 1.47 10.64
CA GLU A 63 5.54 2.38 10.39
C GLU A 63 5.73 2.67 8.89
N ASN A 64 5.58 1.66 8.02
CA ASN A 64 5.99 1.75 6.62
C ASN A 64 4.84 1.93 5.61
N GLY A 65 3.57 1.85 6.04
CA GLY A 65 2.40 1.89 5.17
C GLY A 65 2.25 3.20 4.38
N THR A 66 2.65 4.32 4.98
CA THR A 66 2.46 5.69 4.48
C THR A 66 3.77 6.41 4.16
N GLN A 67 4.83 5.68 3.81
CA GLN A 67 6.12 6.28 3.44
C GLN A 67 6.00 7.37 2.39
N SER A 68 6.73 8.46 2.65
CA SER A 68 6.84 9.61 1.77
C SER A 68 7.63 9.28 0.49
N GLN A 69 7.54 10.16 -0.50
CA GLN A 69 8.35 10.05 -1.71
C GLN A 69 9.81 10.33 -1.37
N ALA A 70 10.70 9.46 -1.82
CA ALA A 70 12.13 9.64 -1.64
C ALA A 70 12.65 10.87 -2.40
N ALA A 71 13.53 11.62 -1.76
CA ALA A 71 14.28 12.71 -2.37
C ALA A 71 15.69 12.24 -2.76
N THR A 72 16.26 12.88 -3.78
CA THR A 72 17.68 12.82 -4.15
C THR A 72 18.48 13.71 -3.19
N LYS A 73 19.82 13.62 -3.22
CA LYS A 73 20.72 14.51 -2.47
C LYS A 73 20.45 15.99 -2.75
N ASP A 74 20.05 16.32 -3.97
CA ASP A 74 19.69 17.67 -4.40
C ASP A 74 18.21 18.03 -4.10
N GLU A 75 17.61 17.39 -3.08
CA GLU A 75 16.21 17.55 -2.62
C GLU A 75 15.12 17.30 -3.68
N SER A 76 15.51 16.84 -4.87
CA SER A 76 14.59 16.56 -5.97
C SER A 76 13.86 15.23 -5.75
N LYS A 77 12.54 15.22 -5.96
CA LYS A 77 11.70 14.02 -5.84
C LYS A 77 12.14 12.92 -6.81
N ARG A 78 12.29 11.69 -6.32
CA ARG A 78 12.67 10.52 -7.14
C ARG A 78 11.46 9.88 -7.82
N TRP A 79 11.66 9.49 -9.07
CA TRP A 79 10.65 8.87 -9.94
C TRP A 79 11.19 7.60 -10.59
N VAL A 80 10.29 6.67 -10.90
CA VAL A 80 10.61 5.43 -11.61
C VAL A 80 9.55 5.14 -12.66
N VAL A 81 9.99 4.61 -13.81
CA VAL A 81 9.07 4.14 -14.85
C VAL A 81 8.60 2.73 -14.49
N ARG A 82 7.28 2.54 -14.42
CA ARG A 82 6.63 1.24 -14.19
C ARG A 82 5.77 0.87 -15.38
N TYR A 83 5.55 -0.43 -15.58
CA TYR A 83 4.68 -0.98 -16.61
C TYR A 83 3.53 -1.77 -15.97
N PRO A 84 2.45 -1.11 -15.49
CA PRO A 84 1.34 -1.79 -14.84
C PRO A 84 0.56 -2.63 -15.85
N LYS A 85 0.30 -3.90 -15.51
CA LYS A 85 -0.48 -4.82 -16.34
C LYS A 85 -1.84 -4.25 -16.78
N ALA A 86 -2.50 -3.48 -15.90
CA ALA A 86 -3.79 -2.87 -16.17
C ALA A 86 -3.75 -1.76 -17.23
N LYS A 87 -2.66 -0.99 -17.31
CA LYS A 87 -2.52 0.11 -18.27
C LYS A 87 -1.82 -0.29 -19.56
N LYS A 88 -1.09 -1.42 -19.58
CA LYS A 88 -0.32 -1.91 -20.74
C LYS A 88 0.58 -0.83 -21.38
N ALA A 89 1.04 0.12 -20.57
CA ALA A 89 1.82 1.28 -20.98
C ALA A 89 2.76 1.70 -19.86
N ALA A 90 3.81 2.42 -20.21
CA ALA A 90 4.74 3.00 -19.24
C ALA A 90 4.05 4.12 -18.45
N ILE A 91 4.18 4.10 -17.13
CA ILE A 91 3.77 5.21 -16.27
C ILE A 91 4.94 5.65 -15.39
N VAL A 92 4.99 6.94 -15.10
CA VAL A 92 5.91 7.49 -14.10
C VAL A 92 5.26 7.37 -12.72
N ALA A 93 5.95 6.74 -11.78
CA ALA A 93 5.49 6.53 -10.40
C ALA A 93 6.50 7.08 -9.40
N PRO A 94 6.05 7.62 -8.25
CA PRO A 94 6.94 8.11 -7.21
C PRO A 94 7.70 6.93 -6.58
N VAL A 95 8.99 7.11 -6.33
CA VAL A 95 9.80 6.17 -5.56
C VAL A 95 9.58 6.46 -4.08
N LYS A 96 9.16 5.46 -3.29
CA LYS A 96 9.02 5.62 -1.83
C LYS A 96 10.39 5.61 -1.15
N THR A 97 10.47 6.17 0.05
CA THR A 97 11.64 6.01 0.92
C THR A 97 11.91 4.53 1.24
N ASN A 98 13.09 4.23 1.77
CA ASN A 98 13.38 2.88 2.23
C ASN A 98 12.54 2.57 3.49
N CYS A 99 12.37 1.27 3.77
CA CYS A 99 11.76 0.84 5.02
C CYS A 99 12.61 1.26 6.23
N SER A 100 11.91 1.73 7.25
CA SER A 100 12.44 2.01 8.58
C SER A 100 11.99 0.90 9.53
N TYR A 101 12.77 0.74 10.60
CA TYR A 101 12.64 -0.34 11.58
C TYR A 101 12.70 0.23 13.00
N GLY A 102 12.19 1.45 13.22
CA GLY A 102 12.24 2.11 14.52
C GLY A 102 11.52 1.33 15.63
N TYR A 103 10.52 0.51 15.27
CA TYR A 103 9.82 -0.39 16.20
C TYR A 103 10.69 -1.50 16.84
N ILE A 104 11.97 -1.64 16.46
CA ILE A 104 12.89 -2.63 17.05
C ILE A 104 13.62 -2.05 18.26
N ASP A 105 13.82 -0.73 18.29
CA ASP A 105 14.66 -0.05 19.29
C ASP A 105 13.83 0.51 20.48
N GLU A 106 12.51 0.30 20.49
CA GLU A 106 11.60 0.57 21.64
C GLU A 106 11.52 -0.62 22.59
#